data_AF-A0A380P8U3-F1
#
_entry.id   AF-A0A380P8U3-F1
#
_cell.length_a   1.000
_cell.length_b   1.000
_cell.length_c   1.000
_cell.angle_alpha   90.00
_cell.angle_beta   90.00
_cell.angle_gamma   90.00
#
_symmetry.space_group_name_H-M   'P 1'
#
loop_
_entity.id
_entity.type
_entity.pdbx_description
1 polymer ?
#
loop_
_entity_poly.entity_id
_entity_poly.type
_entity_poly.pdbx_seq_one_letter_code
_entity_poly.pdbx_strand_id
1 'polypeptide(L)'
;MPYRFRAVYRNGQWEPGEITEDSQIQMSEAAAALHYGQQVFEGMKAYRRADGGVNIFRPDRNAARMRQSAERLVMPGYPEDDFVDAVKVVVKANQDFVPPYGSGATLYIRPFLVGTGAVVGVKPADEYVFSIYVTLLVRTIKVA
;
A
#
# COMPACT_ATOMS: atom_id res chain seq x y z
N MET A 1 -9.29 8.60 3.61
CA MET A 1 -8.43 9.80 3.53
C MET A 1 -8.24 10.21 2.08
N PRO A 2 -8.04 11.52 1.82
CA PRO A 2 -8.04 12.06 0.46
C PRO A 2 -6.88 11.52 -0.37
N TYR A 3 -5.66 11.53 0.16
CA TYR A 3 -4.47 11.24 -0.64
C TYR A 3 -4.04 9.77 -0.55
N ARG A 4 -3.65 9.22 -1.69
CA ARG A 4 -3.09 7.87 -1.87
C ARG A 4 -1.81 7.97 -2.67
N PHE A 5 -0.88 7.06 -2.43
CA PHE A 5 0.24 6.86 -3.35
C PHE A 5 -0.14 5.82 -4.41
N ARG A 6 0.27 6.01 -5.66
CA ARG A 6 0.04 5.04 -6.74
C ARG A 6 1.26 5.00 -7.66
N ALA A 7 1.71 3.80 -8.01
CA ALA A 7 2.70 3.54 -9.05
C ALA A 7 2.19 2.40 -9.95
N VAL A 8 2.49 2.49 -11.24
CA VAL A 8 2.06 1.51 -12.25
C VAL A 8 3.29 0.77 -12.76
N TYR A 9 3.17 -0.55 -12.90
CA TYR A 9 4.16 -1.36 -13.61
C TYR A 9 3.62 -1.69 -14.99
N ARG A 10 4.37 -1.35 -16.03
CA ARG A 10 4.06 -1.70 -17.41
C ARG A 10 5.34 -1.70 -18.25
N ASN A 11 5.33 -2.43 -19.36
CA ASN A 11 6.49 -2.54 -20.25
C ASN A 11 7.78 -2.99 -19.54
N GLY A 12 7.65 -3.85 -18.51
CA GLY A 12 8.79 -4.41 -17.79
C GLY A 12 9.40 -3.51 -16.72
N GLN A 13 8.78 -2.37 -16.37
CA GLN A 13 9.33 -1.43 -15.40
C GLN A 13 8.25 -0.71 -14.59
N TRP A 14 8.65 -0.22 -13.42
CA TRP A 14 7.85 0.71 -12.62
C TRP A 14 7.94 2.12 -13.17
N GLU A 15 6.79 2.75 -13.39
CA GLU A 15 6.69 4.17 -13.67
C GLU A 15 6.82 5.00 -12.38
N PRO A 16 7.21 6.29 -12.47
CA PRO A 16 7.25 7.16 -11.30
C PRO A 16 5.91 7.19 -10.57
N GLY A 17 5.94 6.96 -9.25
CA GLY A 17 4.74 7.02 -8.45
C GLY A 17 4.28 8.46 -8.15
N GLU A 18 2.99 8.61 -7.89
CA GLU A 18 2.34 9.89 -7.63
C GLU A 18 1.41 9.85 -6.42
N ILE A 19 1.09 11.04 -5.90
CA ILE A 19 -0.05 11.21 -5.00
C ILE A 19 -1.30 11.48 -5.83
N THR A 20 -2.37 10.77 -5.54
CA THR A 20 -3.67 10.94 -6.20
C THR A 20 -4.80 10.95 -5.18
N GLU A 21 -5.89 11.63 -5.52
CA GLU A 21 -7.16 11.60 -4.78
C GLU A 21 -8.11 10.50 -5.28
N ASP A 22 -7.83 9.93 -6.46
CA ASP A 22 -8.64 8.86 -7.02
C ASP A 22 -8.54 7.58 -6.17
N SER A 23 -9.65 7.20 -5.56
CA SER A 23 -9.76 6.02 -4.72
C SER A 23 -10.10 4.74 -5.49
N GLN A 24 -10.31 4.83 -6.80
CA GLN A 24 -10.64 3.69 -7.65
C GLN A 24 -9.41 3.20 -8.40
N ILE A 25 -9.35 1.90 -8.68
CA ILE A 25 -8.35 1.32 -9.58
C ILE A 25 -9.09 0.81 -10.80
N GLN A 26 -8.71 1.30 -11.96
CA GLN A 26 -9.17 0.77 -13.23
C GLN A 26 -8.34 -0.48 -13.56
N MET A 27 -9.00 -1.58 -13.89
CA MET A 27 -8.37 -2.82 -14.28
C MET A 27 -9.23 -3.56 -15.31
N SER A 28 -8.62 -4.46 -16.07
CA SER A 28 -9.36 -5.31 -17.00
C SER A 28 -10.38 -6.19 -16.25
N GLU A 29 -11.52 -6.48 -16.85
CA GLU A 29 -12.43 -7.52 -16.35
C GLU A 29 -11.76 -8.90 -16.30
N ALA A 30 -10.72 -9.12 -17.12
CA ALA A 30 -9.89 -10.32 -17.14
C ALA A 30 -8.62 -10.18 -16.27
N ALA A 31 -8.59 -9.26 -15.30
CA ALA A 31 -7.43 -9.03 -14.46
C ALA A 31 -7.06 -10.27 -13.63
N ALA A 32 -5.76 -10.60 -13.58
CA ALA A 32 -5.27 -11.73 -12.79
C ALA A 32 -5.57 -11.60 -11.29
N ALA A 33 -5.65 -10.37 -10.77
CA ALA A 33 -6.08 -10.12 -9.40
C ALA A 33 -7.52 -10.59 -9.12
N LEU A 34 -8.43 -10.50 -10.10
CA LEU A 34 -9.84 -10.89 -9.98
C LEU A 34 -10.05 -12.40 -10.10
N HIS A 35 -9.33 -13.05 -11.02
CA HIS A 35 -9.57 -14.46 -11.37
C HIS A 35 -8.62 -15.46 -10.71
N TYR A 36 -7.39 -15.03 -10.43
CA TYR A 36 -6.32 -15.94 -9.99
C TYR A 36 -5.66 -15.50 -8.67
N GLY A 37 -6.24 -14.51 -7.99
CA GLY A 37 -5.76 -14.05 -6.69
C GLY A 37 -4.33 -13.48 -6.73
N GLN A 38 -3.87 -12.99 -7.89
CA GLN A 38 -2.52 -12.41 -8.03
C GLN A 38 -2.47 -11.01 -7.40
N GLN A 39 -2.48 -10.98 -6.07
CA GLN A 39 -2.49 -9.78 -5.25
C GLN A 39 -1.85 -10.03 -3.88
N VAL A 40 -1.17 -9.01 -3.36
CA VAL A 40 -0.59 -9.01 -2.00
C VAL A 40 -0.85 -7.68 -1.31
N PHE A 41 -0.92 -7.69 0.02
CA PHE A 41 -1.08 -6.46 0.80
C PHE A 41 -0.23 -6.47 2.06
N GLU A 42 -0.04 -5.28 2.63
CA GLU A 42 0.65 -5.07 3.89
C GLU A 42 -0.17 -4.23 4.88
N GLY A 43 0.29 -4.20 6.13
CA GLY A 43 -0.36 -3.45 7.19
C GLY A 43 0.62 -2.86 8.18
N MET A 44 0.58 -1.54 8.35
CA MET A 44 1.35 -0.85 9.37
C MET A 44 0.60 0.37 9.90
N LYS A 45 1.19 1.07 10.86
CA LYS A 45 0.54 2.18 11.56
C LYS A 45 1.48 3.38 11.68
N ALA A 46 0.91 4.56 11.52
CA ALA A 46 1.53 5.83 11.92
C ALA A 46 0.92 6.34 13.22
N TYR A 47 1.77 6.92 14.07
CA TYR A 47 1.43 7.39 15.40
C TYR A 47 1.92 8.82 15.59
N ARG A 48 1.05 9.69 16.11
CA ARG A 48 1.47 10.99 16.62
C ARG A 48 2.28 10.79 17.89
N ARG A 49 3.43 11.45 17.97
CA ARG A 49 4.26 11.55 19.17
C ARG A 49 3.81 12.70 20.06
N ALA A 50 4.23 12.69 21.33
CA ALA A 50 3.95 13.78 22.27
C ALA A 50 4.52 15.14 21.83
N ASP A 51 5.61 15.13 21.04
CA ASP A 51 6.25 16.33 20.48
C ASP A 51 5.59 16.82 19.16
N GLY A 52 4.49 16.22 18.73
CA GLY A 52 3.78 16.55 17.49
C GLY A 52 4.32 15.84 16.23
N GLY A 53 5.49 15.20 16.31
CA GLY A 53 6.05 14.40 15.21
C GLY A 53 5.23 13.15 14.90
N VAL A 54 5.50 12.50 13.77
CA VAL A 54 4.84 11.25 13.36
C VAL A 54 5.88 10.13 13.26
N ASN A 55 5.64 9.02 13.95
CA ASN A 55 6.41 7.80 13.82
C ASN A 55 5.68 6.79 12.94
N ILE A 56 6.42 6.12 12.06
CA ILE A 56 5.97 4.96 11.30
C ILE A 56 6.79 3.77 11.76
N PHE A 57 6.13 2.72 12.25
CA PHE A 57 6.85 1.62 12.91
C PHE A 57 7.31 0.57 11.88
N ARG A 58 8.63 0.47 11.70
CA ARG A 58 9.34 -0.55 10.90
C ARG A 58 8.81 -0.75 9.45
N PRO A 59 8.63 0.32 8.66
CA PRO A 59 8.17 0.19 7.27
C PRO A 59 9.10 -0.68 6.42
N ASP A 60 10.40 -0.74 6.76
CA ASP A 60 11.41 -1.63 6.16
C ASP A 60 11.01 -3.11 6.20
N ARG A 61 10.39 -3.56 7.30
CA ARG A 61 9.99 -4.97 7.44
C ARG A 61 8.73 -5.31 6.67
N ASN A 62 7.83 -4.35 6.53
CA ASN A 62 6.68 -4.50 5.65
C ASN A 62 7.12 -4.52 4.19
N ALA A 63 8.10 -3.69 3.79
CA ALA A 63 8.69 -3.69 2.45
C ALA A 63 9.28 -5.06 2.09
N ALA A 64 10.18 -5.58 2.95
CA ALA A 64 10.81 -6.89 2.76
C ALA A 64 9.78 -8.03 2.67
N ARG A 65 8.73 -8.01 3.51
CA ARG A 65 7.68 -9.03 3.47
C ARG A 65 6.79 -8.91 2.24
N MET A 66 6.49 -7.70 1.78
CA MET A 66 5.75 -7.50 0.53
C MET A 66 6.55 -8.03 -0.66
N ARG A 67 7.86 -7.74 -0.72
CA ARG A 67 8.74 -8.26 -1.77
C ARG A 67 8.73 -9.79 -1.82
N GLN A 68 8.94 -10.44 -0.67
CA GLN A 68 8.86 -11.90 -0.57
C GLN A 68 7.49 -12.44 -1.03
N SER A 69 6.40 -11.75 -0.68
CA SER A 69 5.04 -12.14 -1.08
C SER A 69 4.83 -11.99 -2.59
N ALA A 70 5.36 -10.91 -3.18
CA ALA A 70 5.30 -10.66 -4.62
C ALA A 70 6.09 -11.73 -5.39
N GLU A 71 7.31 -12.06 -4.95
CA GLU A 71 8.12 -13.13 -5.52
C GLU A 71 7.39 -14.48 -5.50
N ARG A 72 6.69 -14.80 -4.40
CA ARG A 72 5.92 -16.05 -4.25
C ARG A 72 4.77 -16.17 -5.26
N LEU A 73 4.21 -15.05 -5.71
CA LEU A 73 3.14 -14.95 -6.70
C LEU A 73 3.65 -14.57 -8.10
N VAL A 74 4.97 -14.57 -8.30
CA VAL A 74 5.62 -14.24 -9.58
C VAL A 74 5.19 -12.84 -10.08
N MET A 75 5.08 -11.89 -9.14
CA MET A 75 4.77 -10.49 -9.41
C MET A 75 6.07 -9.67 -9.38
N PRO A 76 6.19 -8.61 -10.19
CA PRO A 76 7.27 -7.64 -10.03
C PRO A 76 7.09 -6.95 -8.67
N GLY A 77 8.01 -7.17 -7.74
CA GLY A 77 8.00 -6.47 -6.46
C GLY A 77 8.22 -4.97 -6.66
N TYR A 78 7.51 -4.14 -5.90
CA TYR A 78 7.85 -2.72 -5.80
C TYR A 78 9.17 -2.59 -5.02
N PRO A 79 10.16 -1.77 -5.46
CA PRO A 79 11.46 -1.68 -4.79
C PRO A 79 11.31 -1.31 -3.31
N GLU A 80 12.10 -1.94 -2.43
CA GLU A 80 11.92 -1.81 -0.97
C GLU A 80 12.19 -0.39 -0.46
N ASP A 81 13.20 0.30 -1.00
CA ASP A 81 13.52 1.68 -0.63
C ASP A 81 12.41 2.64 -1.10
N ASP A 82 11.95 2.47 -2.35
CA ASP A 82 10.84 3.25 -2.91
C ASP A 82 9.54 3.01 -2.13
N PHE A 83 9.31 1.79 -1.63
CA PHE A 83 8.16 1.47 -0.78
C PHE A 83 8.19 2.29 0.52
N VAL A 84 9.36 2.34 1.17
CA VAL A 84 9.53 3.09 2.42
C VAL A 84 9.29 4.58 2.18
N ASP A 85 9.77 5.11 1.07
CA ASP A 85 9.56 6.52 0.70
C ASP A 85 8.11 6.81 0.32
N ALA A 86 7.44 5.94 -0.43
CA ALA A 86 6.01 6.02 -0.73
C ALA A 86 5.17 6.06 0.55
N VAL A 87 5.51 5.23 1.55
CA VAL A 87 4.87 5.22 2.87
C VAL A 87 5.06 6.58 3.58
N LYS A 88 6.26 7.15 3.57
CA LYS A 88 6.49 8.49 4.15
C LYS A 88 5.69 9.57 3.43
N VAL A 89 5.67 9.54 2.09
CA VAL A 89 4.99 10.51 1.24
C VAL A 89 3.48 10.49 1.50
N VAL A 90 2.84 9.32 1.50
CA VAL A 90 1.38 9.23 1.75
C VAL A 90 1.00 9.61 3.18
N VAL A 91 1.84 9.28 4.18
CA VAL A 91 1.60 9.70 5.57
C VAL A 91 1.75 11.21 5.71
N LYS A 92 2.77 11.80 5.08
CA LYS A 92 2.97 13.25 5.08
C LYS A 92 1.81 13.98 4.41
N ALA A 93 1.33 13.49 3.27
CA ALA A 93 0.17 14.07 2.56
C ALA A 93 -1.11 14.03 3.41
N ASN A 94 -1.26 13.03 4.27
CA ASN A 94 -2.42 12.87 5.15
C ASN A 94 -2.11 13.16 6.63
N GLN A 95 -1.06 13.93 6.92
CA GLN A 95 -0.54 14.04 8.30
C GLN A 95 -1.57 14.64 9.27
N ASP A 96 -2.45 15.52 8.81
CA ASP A 96 -3.47 16.17 9.65
C ASP A 96 -4.50 15.17 10.17
N PHE A 97 -4.62 14.02 9.51
CA PHE A 97 -5.50 12.92 9.91
C PHE A 97 -4.83 11.92 10.87
N VAL A 98 -3.54 12.06 11.18
CA VAL A 98 -2.89 11.20 12.18
C VAL A 98 -3.44 11.58 13.56
N PRO A 99 -4.11 10.65 14.27
CA PRO A 99 -4.79 10.96 15.53
C PRO A 99 -3.88 11.59 16.58
N PRO A 100 -4.42 12.46 17.45
CA PRO A 100 -3.63 13.07 18.53
C PRO A 100 -2.94 12.03 19.42
N TYR A 101 -1.80 12.41 19.97
CA TYR A 101 -1.11 11.60 20.97
C TYR A 101 -2.04 11.29 22.15
N GLY A 102 -1.97 10.07 22.69
CA GLY A 102 -2.82 9.62 23.80
C GLY A 102 -4.25 9.22 23.42
N SER A 103 -4.72 9.48 22.19
CA SER A 103 -6.09 9.13 21.77
C SER A 103 -6.36 7.63 21.67
N GLY A 104 -5.32 6.79 21.61
CA GLY A 104 -5.44 5.35 21.37
C GLY A 104 -5.84 4.95 19.94
N ALA A 105 -6.17 5.93 19.09
CA ALA A 105 -6.40 5.75 17.66
C ALA A 105 -5.10 5.85 16.86
N THR A 106 -5.09 5.28 15.67
CA THR A 106 -3.90 5.25 14.79
C THR A 106 -4.30 5.51 13.34
N LEU A 107 -3.39 6.08 12.55
CA LEU A 107 -3.54 6.09 11.10
C LEU A 107 -2.99 4.76 10.58
N TYR A 108 -3.89 3.90 10.10
CA TYR A 108 -3.52 2.63 9.49
C TYR A 108 -3.17 2.83 8.03
N ILE A 109 -2.05 2.24 7.62
CA ILE A 109 -1.48 2.34 6.27
C ILE A 109 -1.63 0.98 5.59
N ARG A 110 -2.24 0.97 4.40
CA ARG A 110 -2.52 -0.23 3.59
C ARG A 110 -1.83 -0.13 2.23
N PRO A 111 -0.57 -0.60 2.12
CA PRO A 111 0.05 -0.87 0.84
C PRO A 111 -0.55 -2.15 0.24
N PHE A 112 -0.70 -2.19 -1.08
CA PHE A 112 -1.09 -3.39 -1.81
C PHE A 112 -0.54 -3.35 -3.24
N LEU A 113 -0.37 -4.53 -3.80
CA LEU A 113 0.13 -4.78 -5.15
C LEU A 113 -0.82 -5.75 -5.84
N VAL A 114 -1.35 -5.39 -7.01
CA VAL A 114 -2.39 -6.15 -7.71
C VAL A 114 -2.08 -6.25 -9.21
N GLY A 115 -2.27 -7.43 -9.81
CA GLY A 115 -2.19 -7.62 -11.26
C GLY A 115 -3.45 -7.12 -11.97
N THR A 116 -3.34 -6.03 -12.72
CA THR A 116 -4.47 -5.30 -13.32
C THR A 116 -4.66 -5.58 -14.82
N GLY A 117 -3.60 -6.04 -15.49
CA GLY A 117 -3.62 -6.36 -16.92
C GLY A 117 -4.49 -7.57 -17.26
N ALA A 118 -5.02 -7.59 -18.49
CA ALA A 118 -5.85 -8.68 -18.99
C ALA A 118 -5.04 -9.98 -19.11
N VAL A 119 -5.52 -11.07 -18.48
CA VAL A 119 -4.91 -12.39 -18.53
C VAL A 119 -6.00 -13.45 -18.65
N VAL A 120 -5.99 -14.20 -19.76
CA VAL A 120 -6.78 -15.42 -19.93
C VAL A 120 -5.83 -16.61 -19.95
N GLY A 121 -5.90 -17.46 -18.91
CA GLY A 121 -4.96 -18.56 -18.67
C GLY A 121 -4.03 -18.29 -17.47
N VAL A 122 -3.57 -19.34 -16.78
CA VAL A 122 -2.82 -19.19 -15.53
C VAL A 122 -1.36 -18.81 -15.81
N LYS A 123 -1.09 -17.49 -15.88
CA LYS A 123 0.25 -16.89 -15.98
C LYS A 123 0.30 -15.56 -15.22
N PRO A 124 1.50 -15.01 -14.92
CA PRO A 124 1.62 -13.67 -14.38
C PRO A 124 1.04 -12.60 -15.32
N ALA A 125 0.43 -11.55 -14.74
CA ALA A 125 0.01 -10.37 -15.48
C ALA A 125 1.21 -9.59 -16.06
N ASP A 126 0.94 -8.82 -17.11
CA ASP A 126 1.94 -7.95 -17.74
C ASP A 126 1.87 -6.51 -17.18
N GLU A 127 0.80 -6.18 -16.44
CA GLU A 127 0.56 -4.87 -15.82
C GLU A 127 0.13 -5.03 -14.36
N TYR A 128 0.69 -4.17 -13.49
CA TYR A 128 0.39 -4.16 -12.06
C TYR A 128 0.22 -2.74 -11.53
N VAL A 129 -0.52 -2.62 -10.43
CA VAL A 129 -0.61 -1.40 -9.64
C VAL A 129 -0.08 -1.67 -8.25
N PHE A 130 0.89 -0.86 -7.80
CA PHE A 130 1.23 -0.69 -6.40
C PHE A 130 0.55 0.57 -5.88
N SER A 131 -0.17 0.46 -4.76
CA SER A 131 -0.89 1.61 -4.19
C SER A 131 -0.89 1.55 -2.68
N ILE A 132 -0.93 2.74 -2.07
CA ILE A 132 -1.02 2.89 -0.62
C ILE A 132 -2.17 3.84 -0.31
N TYR A 133 -3.13 3.35 0.46
CA TYR A 133 -4.12 4.23 1.10
C TYR A 133 -3.98 4.20 2.62
N VAL A 134 -4.54 5.23 3.24
CA VAL A 134 -4.58 5.34 4.70
C VAL A 134 -6.00 5.53 5.21
N THR A 135 -6.27 5.01 6.41
CA THR A 135 -7.57 5.12 7.07
C THR A 135 -7.38 5.18 8.59
N LEU A 136 -8.37 5.74 9.30
CA LEU A 136 -8.36 5.68 10.76
C LEU A 136 -8.67 4.27 11.24
N LEU A 137 -7.92 3.85 12.24
CA LEU A 137 -8.22 2.65 13.00
C LEU A 137 -8.27 3.01 14.48
N VAL A 138 -9.46 2.87 15.05
CA VAL A 138 -9.69 2.98 16.50
C VAL A 138 -9.53 1.59 17.11
N ARG A 139 -8.91 1.47 18.28
CA ARG A 139 -8.93 0.21 19.03
C ARG A 139 -10.37 -0.11 19.46
N THR A 140 -11.05 -1.01 18.77
CA THR A 140 -12.42 -1.46 19.14
C THR A 140 -12.42 -2.74 19.98
N ILE A 141 -11.35 -3.08 20.70
CA ILE A 141 -11.33 -4.30 21.52
C ILE A 141 -10.65 -4.02 22.87
N LYS A 142 -11.47 -3.91 23.93
CA LYS A 142 -11.11 -4.49 25.23
C LYS A 142 -11.16 -5.99 25.00
N VAL A 143 -9.99 -6.64 24.98
CA VAL A 143 -9.97 -8.10 25.09
C VAL A 143 -10.43 -8.35 26.53
N ALA A 144 -11.62 -8.95 26.67
CA ALA A 144 -12.10 -9.45 27.94
C ALA A 144 -11.20 -10.60 28.41
#